data_AF-X8CE71-F1
#
_entry.id   AF-X8CE71-F1
#
_cell.length_a   1.000
_cell.length_b   1.000
_cell.length_c   1.000
_cell.angle_alpha   90.00
_cell.angle_beta   90.00
_cell.angle_gamma   90.00
#
_symmetry.space_group_name_H-M   'P 1'
#
loop_
_entity.id
_entity.type
_entity.pdbx_description
1 polymer ?
#
loop_
_entity_poly.entity_id
_entity_poly.type
_entity_poly.pdbx_seq_one_letter_code
_entity_poly.pdbx_strand_id
1 'polypeptide(L)' 'MSNTVTITGHCASLSVSGVQNAVTIEAADAITASGFNNKVTYHSGTPKISNSGDSNVVTQG' A
#
# COMPACT_ATOMS: atom_id res chain seq x y z
N MET A 1 -9.44 -14.20 4.99
CA MET A 1 -10.01 -12.89 5.42
C MET A 1 -9.23 -11.83 4.70
N SER A 2 -9.89 -10.92 3.99
CA SER A 2 -9.26 -9.83 3.25
C SER A 2 -9.83 -8.51 3.75
N ASN A 3 -8.97 -7.56 4.09
CA ASN A 3 -9.40 -6.20 4.45
C ASN A 3 -9.23 -5.28 3.25
N THR A 4 -10.22 -4.44 2.98
CA THR A 4 -10.16 -3.42 1.94
C THR A 4 -10.21 -2.05 2.58
N VAL A 5 -9.20 -1.22 2.31
CA VAL A 5 -9.08 0.14 2.86
C VAL A 5 -8.89 1.13 1.73
N THR A 6 -9.64 2.23 1.74
CA THR A 6 -9.49 3.33 0.79
C THR A 6 -9.11 4.60 1.54
N ILE A 7 -8.01 5.23 1.12
CA ILE A 7 -7.48 6.46 1.70
C ILE A 7 -7.59 7.56 0.65
N THR A 8 -8.38 8.58 0.96
CA THR A 8 -8.54 9.76 0.09
C THR A 8 -7.61 10.89 0.53
N GLY A 9 -7.08 11.62 -0.44
CA GLY A 9 -6.12 12.70 -0.21
C GLY A 9 -4.66 12.24 -0.15
N HIS A 10 -3.81 13.09 0.41
CA HIS A 10 -2.37 12.84 0.52
C HIS A 10 -2.00 12.36 1.92
N CYS A 11 -1.10 11.38 2.01
CA CYS A 11 -0.44 11.04 3.26
C CYS A 11 1.08 11.05 3.10
N ALA A 12 1.79 11.45 4.15
CA ALA A 12 3.26 11.37 4.13
C ALA A 12 3.75 9.91 4.11
N SER A 13 3.10 9.02 4.86
CA SER A 13 3.50 7.62 4.95
C SER A 13 2.32 6.68 5.14
N LEU A 14 2.26 5.64 4.32
CA LEU A 14 1.34 4.52 4.44
C LEU A 14 2.10 3.27 4.89
N SER A 15 1.61 2.59 5.93
CA SER A 15 2.13 1.28 6.35
C SER A 15 1.02 0.25 6.33
N VAL A 16 1.22 -0.82 5.55
CA VAL A 16 0.30 -1.94 5.43
C VAL A 16 0.98 -3.16 6.03
N SER A 17 0.36 -3.78 7.03
CA SER A 17 0.89 -4.97 7.72
C SER A 17 -0.16 -6.06 7.85
N GLY A 18 0.23 -7.33 7.71
CA GLY A 18 -0.66 -8.48 7.91
C GLY A 18 -0.73 -9.38 6.68
N VAL A 19 -1.87 -10.06 6.50
CA VAL A 19 -2.08 -11.05 5.43
C VAL A 19 -3.29 -10.66 4.58
N GLN A 20 -3.14 -10.63 3.25
CA GLN A 20 -4.21 -10.35 2.29
C GLN A 20 -4.96 -9.02 2.53
N ASN A 21 -4.24 -7.91 2.73
CA ASN A 21 -4.86 -6.59 2.73
C ASN A 21 -4.87 -5.99 1.32
N ALA A 22 -5.95 -5.33 0.94
CA ALA A 22 -6.08 -4.52 -0.25
C ALA A 22 -6.23 -3.05 0.15
N VAL A 23 -5.29 -2.19 -0.26
CA VAL A 23 -5.29 -0.78 0.08
C VAL A 23 -5.21 0.08 -1.18
N THR A 24 -6.13 1.03 -1.31
CA THR A 24 -6.12 2.03 -2.39
C THR A 24 -5.89 3.41 -1.80
N ILE A 25 -4.96 4.17 -2.38
CA ILE A 25 -4.62 5.51 -1.92
C ILE A 25 -4.46 6.50 -3.08
N GLU A 26 -4.93 7.74 -2.90
CA GLU A 26 -4.77 8.81 -3.89
C GLU A 26 -3.31 9.23 -4.08
N ALA A 27 -2.63 9.62 -3.00
CA ALA A 27 -1.21 10.00 -3.04
C ALA A 27 -0.48 9.66 -1.74
N ALA A 28 0.78 9.23 -1.87
CA ALA A 28 1.67 9.04 -0.73
C ALA A 28 3.13 9.36 -1.07
N ASP A 29 3.89 9.81 -0.08
CA ASP A 29 5.35 10.02 -0.24
C ASP A 29 6.15 8.75 0.08
N ALA A 30 5.63 7.89 0.95
CA ALA A 30 6.22 6.60 1.28
C ALA A 30 5.16 5.52 1.49
N ILE A 31 5.40 4.32 0.95
CA ILE A 31 4.54 3.16 1.12
C ILE A 31 5.38 2.01 1.65
N THR A 32 5.03 1.49 2.81
CA THR A 32 5.61 0.29 3.38
C THR A 32 4.59 -0.83 3.37
N ALA A 33 4.87 -1.90 2.63
CA ALA A 33 4.09 -3.13 2.67
C ALA A 33 4.89 -4.19 3.41
N SER A 34 4.37 -4.64 4.55
CA SER A 34 4.97 -5.66 5.41
C SER A 34 4.02 -6.84 5.63
N GLY A 35 4.53 -8.06 5.65
CA GLY A 35 3.71 -9.27 5.75
C GLY A 35 3.49 -9.99 4.42
N PHE A 36 2.32 -10.62 4.24
CA PHE A 36 2.09 -11.58 3.15
C PHE A 36 0.91 -11.21 2.25
N ASN A 37 1.13 -11.23 0.93
CA ASN A 37 0.07 -11.11 -0.07
C ASN A 37 -0.75 -9.80 0.03
N ASN A 38 -0.13 -8.70 0.44
CA ASN A 38 -0.78 -7.38 0.48
C ASN A 38 -0.76 -6.74 -0.91
N LYS A 39 -1.86 -6.08 -1.29
CA LYS A 39 -1.99 -5.34 -2.54
C LYS A 39 -2.22 -3.86 -2.23
N VAL A 40 -1.32 -3.01 -2.72
CA VAL A 40 -1.42 -1.56 -2.57
C VAL A 40 -1.49 -0.91 -3.94
N THR A 41 -2.52 -0.11 -4.16
CA THR A 41 -2.71 0.69 -5.38
C THR A 41 -2.61 2.16 -5.02
N TYR A 42 -1.75 2.91 -5.71
CA TYR A 42 -1.66 4.37 -5.57
C TYR A 42 -2.00 5.06 -6.89
N HIS A 43 -2.73 6.17 -6.85
CA HIS A 43 -3.16 6.88 -8.06
C HIS A 43 -2.10 7.87 -8.57
N SER A 44 -1.48 8.62 -7.67
CA SER A 44 -0.58 9.72 -8.01
C SER A 44 0.64 9.83 -7.09
N GLY A 45 1.66 10.54 -7.56
CA GLY A 45 2.92 10.73 -6.85
C GLY A 45 4.01 9.71 -7.22
N THR A 46 5.14 9.81 -6.53
CA THR A 46 6.30 8.92 -6.68
C THR A 46 6.72 8.38 -5.32
N PRO A 47 5.88 7.57 -4.66
CA PRO A 47 6.16 7.09 -3.32
C PRO A 47 7.44 6.29 -3.28
N LYS A 48 8.20 6.45 -2.20
CA LYS A 48 9.27 5.51 -1.86
C LYS A 48 8.63 4.20 -1.39
N ILE A 49 8.79 3.14 -2.17
CA ILE A 49 8.22 1.82 -1.88
C ILE A 49 9.22 1.01 -1.06
N SER A 50 8.79 0.53 0.10
CA SER A 50 9.49 -0.46 0.92
C SER A 50 8.62 -1.70 1.03
N ASN A 51 9.08 -2.81 0.47
CA ASN A 51 8.36 -4.08 0.51
C ASN A 51 9.16 -5.07 1.38
N SER A 52 8.70 -5.28 2.60
CA SER A 52 9.33 -6.14 3.60
C SER A 52 8.41 -7.32 3.94
N GLY A 53 8.47 -8.37 3.13
CA GLY A 53 7.68 -9.59 3.30
C GLY A 53 7.53 -10.34 1.97
N ASP A 54 6.62 -11.30 1.90
CA ASP A 54 6.45 -12.15 0.71
C ASP A 54 5.18 -11.81 -0.07
N SER A 55 5.31 -11.83 -1.40
CA SER A 55 4.21 -11.68 -2.35
C SER A 55 3.37 -10.40 -2.21
N ASN A 56 3.91 -9.33 -1.61
CA ASN A 56 3.23 -8.03 -1.64
C ASN A 56 3.40 -7.37 -3.00
N VAL A 57 2.34 -6.73 -3.47
CA VAL A 57 2.27 -6.03 -4.76
C VAL A 57 1.94 -4.57 -4.49
N VAL A 58 2.81 -3.66 -4.94
CA VAL A 58 2.59 -2.22 -4.87
C VAL A 58 2.65 -1.69 -6.30
N THR A 59 1.53 -1.16 -6.79
CA THR A 59 1.38 -0.75 -8.19
C THR A 59 0.69 0.60 -8.29
N GLN A 60 1.07 1.39 -9.30
CA GLN A 60 0.29 2.55 -9.68
C GLN A 60 -0.90 2.11 -10.53
N GLY A 61 -2.09 2.68 -10.29
CA GLY A 61 -3.31 2.35 -11.05
C GLY A 61 -4.46 3.26 -10.70
#